data_AF-A0A428T5I0-F1
#
_entry.id   AF-A0A428T5I0-F1
#
_cell.length_a   1.000
_cell.length_b   1.000
_cell.length_c   1.000
_cell.angle_alpha   90.00
_cell.angle_beta   90.00
_cell.angle_gamma   90.00
#
_symmetry.space_group_name_H-M   'P 1'
#
loop_
_entity.id
_entity.type
_entity.pdbx_description
1 polymer ?
#
loop_
_entity_poly.entity_id
_entity_poly.type
_entity_poly.pdbx_seq_one_letter_code
_entity_poly.pdbx_strand_id
1 'polypeptide(L)'
;MQRSEKYESRSQVLQEELDKLLEELQEAEDERRGLQKAVDAQGISMQDIDRMTAERERLQKGIESAGQRLEEVKKKVSEKEIDASRKLDELERMVDRYNTVAYQIALIPSTAANAKGEEFELQVMVNDSSDLTSSNFKGSTGAASSDRLLADHASGYQPGHILNLDLRGKIRKSFLSLRKEISDRRSAAMDEMMKDHDLLDGIKEAIEDRRSAVEALNHRVRAAEEEYEKTKEITTAQKLASDAQIEKMEKELSRMRAGLSDSVQVLEQREINTTIEYEQLVLRANALREELHTEIDRMLNDVIKFKIHVQKNLDDYEGFVADELEKELGSEEMGEDTRPVDM
;
A
#
# COMPACT_ATOMS: atom_id res chain seq x y z
N MET A 1 -30.41 -64.11 -138.36
CA MET A 1 -30.08 -62.68 -138.48
C MET A 1 -29.95 -61.99 -137.12
N GLN A 2 -30.97 -61.97 -136.25
CA GLN A 2 -30.92 -61.23 -134.96
C GLN A 2 -29.79 -61.60 -133.97
N ARG A 3 -29.27 -62.84 -133.98
CA ARG A 3 -28.09 -63.21 -133.15
C ARG A 3 -26.80 -62.64 -133.73
N SER A 4 -26.66 -62.58 -135.06
CA SER A 4 -25.46 -62.06 -135.72
C SER A 4 -25.29 -60.56 -135.44
N GLU A 5 -26.36 -59.78 -135.60
CA GLU A 5 -26.34 -58.34 -135.32
C GLU A 5 -26.02 -58.01 -133.85
N LYS A 6 -26.47 -58.82 -132.89
CA LYS A 6 -26.09 -58.66 -131.47
C LYS A 6 -24.63 -58.97 -131.18
N TYR A 7 -24.03 -59.95 -131.87
CA TYR A 7 -22.60 -60.23 -131.73
C TYR A 7 -21.74 -59.20 -132.46
N GLU A 8 -22.27 -58.61 -133.52
CA GLU A 8 -21.61 -57.56 -134.30
C GLU A 8 -21.64 -56.22 -133.58
N SER A 9 -22.77 -55.83 -132.97
CA SER A 9 -22.84 -54.64 -132.12
C SER A 9 -22.00 -54.79 -130.85
N ARG A 10 -21.97 -55.99 -130.24
CA ARG A 10 -21.08 -56.27 -129.10
C ARG A 10 -19.61 -56.27 -129.50
N SER A 11 -19.26 -56.73 -130.70
CA SER A 11 -17.90 -56.61 -131.22
C SER A 11 -17.52 -55.15 -131.44
N GLN A 12 -18.43 -54.32 -131.97
CA GLN A 12 -18.18 -52.88 -132.13
C GLN A 12 -17.98 -52.16 -130.80
N VAL A 13 -18.83 -52.40 -129.80
CA VAL A 13 -18.65 -51.80 -128.46
C VAL A 13 -17.34 -52.26 -127.81
N LEU A 14 -17.00 -53.55 -127.92
CA LEU A 14 -15.72 -54.05 -127.43
C LEU A 14 -14.53 -53.47 -128.21
N GLN A 15 -14.69 -53.19 -129.50
CA GLN A 15 -13.67 -52.52 -130.31
C GLN A 15 -13.46 -51.07 -129.86
N GLU A 16 -14.55 -50.33 -129.62
CA GLU A 16 -14.48 -48.95 -129.12
C GLU A 16 -13.91 -48.88 -127.69
N GLU A 17 -14.24 -49.84 -126.83
CA GLU A 17 -13.65 -49.95 -125.48
C GLU A 17 -12.15 -50.32 -125.55
N LEU A 18 -11.77 -51.19 -126.49
CA LEU A 18 -10.37 -51.54 -126.73
C LEU A 18 -9.59 -50.32 -127.23
N ASP A 19 -10.14 -49.54 -128.15
CA ASP A 19 -9.52 -48.34 -128.69
C ASP A 19 -9.33 -47.27 -127.60
N LYS A 20 -10.33 -47.08 -126.71
CA LYS A 20 -10.19 -46.18 -125.55
C LYS A 20 -9.11 -46.64 -124.57
N LEU A 21 -9.08 -47.94 -124.25
CA LEU A 21 -8.05 -48.49 -123.36
C LEU A 21 -6.65 -48.40 -123.99
N LEU A 22 -6.54 -48.50 -125.32
CA LEU A 22 -5.29 -48.28 -126.03
C LEU A 22 -4.86 -46.81 -125.97
N GLU A 23 -5.80 -45.88 -126.08
CA GLU A 23 -5.53 -44.44 -125.94
C GLU A 23 -5.09 -44.08 -124.50
N GLU A 24 -5.80 -44.56 -123.48
CA GLU A 24 -5.41 -44.38 -122.07
C GLU A 24 -4.06 -45.04 -121.76
N LEU A 25 -3.79 -46.22 -122.32
CA LEU A 25 -2.49 -46.88 -122.18
C LEU A 25 -1.39 -46.05 -122.83
N GLN A 26 -1.65 -45.49 -124.01
CA GLN A 26 -0.69 -44.65 -124.72
C GLN A 26 -0.42 -43.34 -123.97
N GLU A 27 -1.45 -42.68 -123.43
CA GLU A 27 -1.31 -41.51 -122.57
C GLU A 27 -0.48 -41.84 -121.33
N ALA A 28 -0.79 -42.93 -120.64
CA ALA A 28 -0.02 -43.38 -119.47
C ALA A 28 1.44 -43.75 -119.83
N GLU A 29 1.67 -44.35 -121.00
CA GLU A 29 3.01 -44.63 -121.51
C GLU A 29 3.79 -43.34 -121.83
N ASP A 30 3.12 -42.34 -122.38
CA ASP A 30 3.69 -41.03 -122.68
C ASP A 30 4.00 -40.23 -121.43
N GLU A 31 3.11 -40.23 -120.42
CA GLU A 31 3.36 -39.67 -119.11
C GLU A 31 4.52 -40.37 -118.40
N ARG A 32 4.53 -41.71 -118.40
CA ARG A 32 5.63 -42.50 -117.83
C ARG A 32 6.95 -42.17 -118.53
N ARG A 33 6.94 -42.07 -119.86
CA ARG A 33 8.12 -41.70 -120.65
C ARG A 33 8.56 -40.26 -120.39
N GLY A 34 7.62 -39.34 -120.20
CA GLY A 34 7.88 -37.95 -119.84
C GLY A 34 8.54 -37.84 -118.46
N LEU A 35 8.00 -38.54 -117.46
CA LEU A 35 8.55 -38.62 -116.11
C LEU A 35 9.93 -39.30 -116.11
N GLN A 36 10.09 -40.42 -116.85
CA GLN A 36 11.39 -41.08 -116.97
C GLN A 36 12.43 -40.17 -117.60
N LYS A 37 12.09 -39.44 -118.68
CA LYS A 37 13.00 -38.45 -119.28
C LYS A 37 13.34 -37.32 -118.33
N ALA A 38 12.39 -36.85 -117.51
CA ALA A 38 12.66 -35.81 -116.52
C ALA A 38 13.61 -36.31 -115.41
N VAL A 39 13.43 -37.55 -114.94
CA VAL A 39 14.31 -38.21 -113.96
C VAL A 39 15.71 -38.44 -114.55
N ASP A 40 15.79 -38.95 -115.78
CA ASP A 40 17.05 -39.17 -116.49
C ASP A 40 17.77 -37.84 -116.79
N ALA A 41 17.05 -36.78 -117.15
CA ALA A 41 17.59 -35.44 -117.37
C ALA A 41 18.11 -34.80 -116.06
N GLN A 42 17.52 -35.15 -114.92
CA GLN A 42 18.02 -34.77 -113.62
C GLN A 42 19.25 -35.60 -113.21
N GLY A 43 19.57 -36.68 -113.94
CA GLY A 43 20.73 -37.53 -113.72
C GLY A 43 20.64 -38.37 -112.45
N ILE A 44 19.43 -38.56 -111.91
CA ILE A 44 19.18 -39.23 -110.63
C ILE A 44 18.77 -40.68 -110.92
N SER A 45 19.55 -41.63 -110.42
CA SER A 45 19.21 -43.06 -110.53
C SER A 45 18.06 -43.42 -109.58
N MET A 46 17.32 -44.49 -109.87
CA MET A 46 16.33 -45.06 -108.94
C MET A 46 16.94 -45.34 -107.55
N GLN A 47 18.21 -45.77 -107.52
CA GLN A 47 18.96 -45.97 -106.29
C GLN A 47 19.20 -44.67 -105.50
N ASP A 48 19.36 -43.54 -106.20
CA ASP A 48 19.53 -42.23 -105.56
C ASP A 48 18.20 -41.71 -105.02
N ILE A 49 17.07 -42.02 -105.66
CA ILE A 49 15.72 -41.71 -105.14
C ILE A 49 15.45 -42.49 -103.86
N ASP A 50 15.79 -43.79 -103.83
CA ASP A 50 15.67 -44.62 -102.63
C ASP A 50 16.60 -44.10 -101.51
N ARG A 51 17.82 -43.70 -101.86
CA ARG A 51 18.77 -43.10 -100.91
C ARG A 51 18.27 -41.77 -100.36
N MET A 52 17.75 -40.89 -101.20
CA MET A 52 17.17 -39.60 -100.80
C MET A 52 15.93 -39.79 -99.93
N THR A 53 15.10 -40.79 -100.24
CA THR A 53 13.92 -41.11 -99.43
C THR A 53 14.34 -41.64 -98.06
N ALA A 54 15.34 -42.52 -97.99
CA ALA A 54 15.91 -43.01 -96.74
C ALA A 54 16.60 -41.90 -95.92
N GLU A 55 17.33 -40.99 -96.56
CA GLU A 55 17.94 -39.82 -95.91
C GLU A 55 16.87 -38.83 -95.41
N ARG A 56 15.82 -38.57 -96.19
CA ARG A 56 14.69 -37.74 -95.78
C ARG A 56 13.94 -38.35 -94.61
N GLU A 57 13.67 -39.65 -94.63
CA GLU A 57 13.04 -40.36 -93.51
C GLU A 57 13.94 -40.34 -92.25
N ARG A 58 15.26 -40.52 -92.43
CA ARG A 58 16.23 -40.40 -91.33
C ARG A 58 16.28 -39.00 -90.74
N LEU A 59 16.29 -37.96 -91.57
CA LEU A 59 16.27 -36.56 -91.13
C LEU A 59 14.95 -36.22 -90.45
N GLN A 60 13.83 -36.68 -90.98
CA GLN A 60 12.50 -36.54 -90.39
C GLN A 60 12.46 -37.17 -88.99
N LYS A 61 12.92 -38.42 -88.86
CA LYS A 61 13.08 -39.10 -87.56
C LYS A 61 14.04 -38.36 -86.62
N GLY A 62 15.10 -37.76 -87.15
CA GLY A 62 16.06 -36.94 -86.41
C GLY A 62 15.45 -35.65 -85.85
N ILE A 63 14.65 -34.94 -86.66
CA ILE A 63 13.91 -33.74 -86.26
C ILE A 63 12.86 -34.10 -85.22
N GLU A 64 12.11 -35.18 -85.41
CA GLU A 64 11.12 -35.68 -84.45
C GLU A 64 11.78 -36.04 -83.11
N SER A 65 12.91 -36.74 -83.13
CA SER A 65 13.65 -37.09 -81.91
C SER A 65 14.26 -35.86 -81.21
N ALA A 66 14.81 -34.91 -81.97
CA ALA A 66 15.33 -33.66 -81.43
C ALA A 66 14.20 -32.79 -80.85
N GLY A 67 13.05 -32.74 -81.52
CA GLY A 67 11.84 -32.07 -81.03
C GLY A 67 11.34 -32.67 -79.72
N GLN A 68 11.27 -34.01 -79.62
CA GLN A 68 10.91 -34.69 -78.37
C GLN A 68 11.90 -34.37 -77.25
N ARG A 69 13.21 -34.42 -77.51
CA ARG A 69 14.25 -34.05 -76.52
C ARG A 69 14.15 -32.60 -76.09
N LEU A 70 13.89 -31.69 -77.02
CA LEU A 70 13.70 -30.26 -76.72
C LEU A 70 12.49 -30.06 -75.79
N GLU A 71 11.38 -30.74 -76.07
CA GLU A 71 10.17 -30.62 -75.25
C GLU A 71 10.34 -31.24 -73.86
N GLU A 72 11.06 -32.36 -73.76
CA GLU A 72 11.48 -32.94 -72.48
C GLU A 72 12.38 -32.00 -71.67
N VAL A 73 13.35 -31.34 -72.31
CA VAL A 73 14.24 -30.38 -71.64
C VAL A 73 13.46 -29.13 -71.20
N LYS A 74 12.60 -28.58 -72.06
CA LYS A 74 11.72 -27.46 -71.69
C LYS A 74 10.84 -27.81 -70.49
N LYS A 75 10.25 -29.02 -70.47
CA LYS A 75 9.46 -29.49 -69.34
C LYS A 75 10.29 -29.59 -68.06
N LYS A 76 11.51 -30.12 -68.14
CA LYS A 76 12.43 -30.17 -66.98
C LYS A 76 12.82 -28.77 -66.50
N VAL A 77 13.05 -27.82 -67.42
CA VAL A 77 13.35 -26.43 -67.07
C VAL A 77 12.16 -25.78 -66.37
N SER A 78 10.94 -25.91 -66.90
CA SER A 78 9.75 -25.33 -66.27
C SER A 78 9.46 -25.94 -64.90
N GLU A 79 9.63 -27.26 -64.73
CA GLU A 79 9.54 -27.91 -63.41
C GLU A 79 10.57 -27.33 -62.43
N LYS A 80 11.81 -27.09 -62.87
CA LYS A 80 12.86 -26.50 -62.04
C LYS A 80 12.64 -25.02 -61.72
N GLU A 81 12.07 -24.26 -62.65
CA GLU A 81 11.67 -22.86 -62.42
C GLU A 81 10.56 -22.75 -61.38
N ILE A 82 9.56 -23.64 -61.44
CA ILE A 82 8.50 -23.70 -60.43
C ILE A 82 9.08 -24.05 -59.06
N ASP A 83 9.94 -25.06 -58.98
CA ASP A 83 10.61 -25.45 -57.73
C ASP A 83 11.46 -24.32 -57.16
N ALA A 84 12.20 -23.60 -58.00
CA ALA A 84 13.05 -22.49 -57.58
C ALA A 84 12.22 -21.27 -57.15
N SER A 85 11.10 -20.98 -57.84
CA SER A 85 10.16 -19.93 -57.46
C SER A 85 9.54 -20.21 -56.10
N ARG A 86 9.09 -21.45 -55.84
CA ARG A 86 8.56 -21.84 -54.53
C ARG A 86 9.59 -21.65 -53.41
N LYS A 87 10.85 -22.00 -53.65
CA LYS A 87 11.94 -21.80 -52.69
C LYS A 87 12.26 -20.32 -52.47
N LEU A 88 12.12 -19.48 -53.49
CA LEU A 88 12.26 -18.03 -53.37
C LEU A 88 11.16 -17.46 -52.48
N ASP A 89 9.90 -17.82 -52.73
CA ASP A 89 8.76 -17.41 -51.90
C ASP A 89 8.94 -17.84 -50.43
N GLU A 90 9.45 -19.06 -50.20
CA GLU A 90 9.78 -19.55 -48.85
C GLU A 90 10.88 -18.71 -48.18
N LEU A 91 11.88 -18.29 -48.95
CA LEU A 91 12.98 -17.44 -48.47
C LEU A 91 12.47 -16.03 -48.12
N GLU A 92 11.67 -15.41 -48.97
CA GLU A 92 11.04 -14.11 -48.72
C GLU A 92 10.21 -14.16 -47.42
N ARG A 93 9.37 -15.18 -47.25
CA ARG A 93 8.62 -15.38 -46.00
C ARG A 93 9.53 -15.57 -44.79
N MET A 94 10.70 -16.19 -44.94
CA MET A 94 11.68 -16.32 -43.85
C MET A 94 12.30 -14.97 -43.50
N VAL A 95 12.63 -14.17 -44.51
CA VAL A 95 13.17 -12.81 -44.36
C VAL A 95 12.16 -11.90 -43.65
N ASP A 96 10.89 -11.94 -44.04
CA ASP A 96 9.82 -11.17 -43.38
C ASP A 96 9.65 -11.56 -41.91
N ARG A 97 9.64 -12.86 -41.61
CA ARG A 97 9.58 -13.35 -40.24
C ARG A 97 10.78 -12.89 -39.42
N TYR A 98 11.97 -12.94 -40.01
CA TYR A 98 13.19 -12.46 -39.36
C TYR A 98 13.07 -10.96 -39.07
N ASN A 99 12.69 -10.13 -40.05
CA ASN A 99 12.57 -8.68 -39.88
C ASN A 99 11.51 -8.33 -38.83
N THR A 100 10.39 -9.06 -38.81
CA THR A 100 9.34 -8.90 -37.78
C THR A 100 9.87 -9.18 -36.38
N VAL A 101 10.59 -10.29 -36.20
CA VAL A 101 11.16 -10.66 -34.89
C VAL A 101 12.29 -9.70 -34.50
N ALA A 102 13.12 -9.28 -35.45
CA ALA A 102 14.19 -8.31 -35.22
C ALA A 102 13.63 -6.93 -34.81
N TYR A 103 12.47 -6.52 -35.35
CA TYR A 103 11.75 -5.33 -34.90
C TYR A 103 11.25 -5.49 -33.46
N GLN A 104 10.63 -6.63 -33.12
CA GLN A 104 10.16 -6.91 -31.76
C GLN A 104 11.29 -6.90 -30.72
N ILE A 105 12.48 -7.36 -31.10
CA ILE A 105 13.67 -7.38 -30.23
C ILE A 105 14.41 -6.01 -30.25
N ALA A 106 13.87 -4.99 -30.93
CA ALA A 106 14.47 -3.67 -31.06
C ALA A 106 15.90 -3.72 -31.62
N LEU A 107 16.08 -4.48 -32.70
CA LEU A 107 17.33 -4.58 -33.47
C LEU A 107 17.24 -3.85 -34.82
N ILE A 108 16.02 -3.60 -35.31
CA ILE A 108 15.72 -2.79 -36.50
C ILE A 108 14.74 -1.70 -36.05
N PRO A 109 14.94 -0.41 -36.40
CA PRO A 109 15.98 0.16 -37.27
C PRO A 109 17.38 0.20 -36.62
N SER A 110 18.42 0.58 -37.37
CA SER A 110 19.82 0.67 -36.89
C SER A 110 20.03 1.58 -35.67
N THR A 111 19.05 2.45 -35.36
CA THR A 111 19.00 3.32 -34.18
C THR A 111 18.40 2.64 -32.94
N ALA A 112 17.91 1.41 -33.06
CA ALA A 112 17.25 0.71 -31.97
C ALA A 112 18.26 0.30 -30.87
N ALA A 113 17.78 0.19 -29.63
CA ALA A 113 18.61 0.06 -28.43
C ALA A 113 19.60 -1.12 -28.49
N ASN A 114 19.23 -2.22 -29.16
CA ASN A 114 20.07 -3.40 -29.28
C ASN A 114 20.88 -3.44 -30.59
N ALA A 115 20.62 -2.53 -31.53
CA ALA A 115 21.22 -2.50 -32.87
C ALA A 115 22.65 -1.95 -32.90
N LYS A 116 23.05 -1.15 -31.90
CA LYS A 116 24.42 -0.59 -31.76
C LYS A 116 24.95 0.09 -33.05
N GLY A 117 24.05 0.66 -33.85
CA GLY A 117 24.39 1.34 -35.11
C GLY A 117 24.62 0.41 -36.31
N GLU A 118 24.42 -0.90 -36.17
CA GLU A 118 24.49 -1.84 -37.28
C GLU A 118 23.11 -2.05 -37.93
N GLU A 119 23.11 -2.18 -39.26
CA GLU A 119 21.92 -2.52 -40.03
C GLU A 119 21.74 -4.04 -40.04
N PHE A 120 20.63 -4.50 -39.49
CA PHE A 120 20.28 -5.92 -39.37
C PHE A 120 19.10 -6.32 -40.26
N GLU A 121 18.56 -5.41 -41.07
CA GLU A 121 17.43 -5.66 -41.96
C GLU A 121 17.84 -6.56 -43.12
N LEU A 122 17.19 -7.73 -43.25
CA LEU A 122 17.42 -8.64 -44.36
C LEU A 122 16.57 -8.24 -45.56
N GLN A 123 17.19 -8.20 -46.73
CA GLN A 123 16.54 -7.95 -48.01
C GLN A 123 16.98 -9.00 -49.04
N VAL A 124 16.02 -9.48 -49.83
CA VAL A 124 16.25 -10.44 -50.91
C VAL A 124 16.62 -9.67 -52.18
N MET A 125 17.82 -9.91 -52.70
CA MET A 125 18.42 -9.21 -53.84
C MET A 125 18.28 -10.04 -55.12
N VAL A 126 17.05 -10.47 -55.46
CA VAL A 126 16.76 -11.16 -56.72
C VAL A 126 16.15 -10.17 -57.69
N ASN A 127 16.63 -10.14 -58.94
CA ASN A 127 16.10 -9.28 -59.99
C ASN A 127 14.63 -9.61 -60.24
N ASP A 128 13.74 -8.80 -59.69
CA ASP A 128 12.33 -8.90 -59.99
C ASP A 128 12.05 -8.17 -61.30
N SER A 129 11.83 -8.91 -62.37
CA SER A 129 11.38 -8.33 -63.64
C SER A 129 9.92 -7.87 -63.59
N SER A 130 9.31 -7.81 -62.41
CA SER A 130 7.97 -7.26 -62.20
C SER A 130 8.00 -5.82 -61.66
N ASP A 131 8.76 -4.95 -62.33
CA ASP A 131 8.51 -3.50 -62.32
C ASP A 131 7.15 -3.20 -63.01
N LEU A 132 6.06 -3.59 -62.36
CA LEU A 132 4.68 -3.25 -62.70
C LEU A 132 4.32 -1.80 -62.31
N THR A 133 5.33 -0.95 -62.05
CA THR A 133 5.13 0.46 -61.65
C THR A 133 5.74 1.49 -62.58
N SER A 134 6.53 1.11 -63.60
CA SER A 134 6.98 2.06 -64.63
C SER A 134 6.10 1.98 -65.87
N SER A 135 4.94 2.64 -65.80
CA SER A 135 4.21 3.06 -67.00
C SER A 135 5.07 4.04 -67.80
N ASN A 136 5.69 3.56 -68.88
CA ASN A 136 5.70 4.20 -70.20
C ASN A 136 6.85 3.69 -71.09
N PHE A 137 6.47 3.35 -72.33
CA PHE A 137 7.31 3.44 -73.53
C PHE A 137 8.47 2.43 -73.70
N LYS A 138 8.16 1.23 -74.20
CA LYS A 138 8.51 0.76 -75.56
C LYS A 138 8.22 -0.73 -75.68
N GLY A 139 7.66 -1.11 -76.82
CA GLY A 139 7.30 -2.48 -77.13
C GLY A 139 8.48 -3.43 -77.34
N SER A 140 8.09 -4.68 -77.56
CA SER A 140 8.87 -5.85 -77.98
C SER A 140 9.84 -6.43 -76.95
N THR A 141 9.40 -7.46 -76.22
CA THR A 141 9.66 -8.88 -76.55
C THR A 141 9.05 -9.73 -75.44
N GLY A 142 8.36 -10.82 -75.78
CA GLY A 142 7.90 -11.83 -74.83
C GLY A 142 9.08 -12.61 -74.25
N ALA A 143 9.89 -11.97 -73.40
CA ALA A 143 10.85 -12.64 -72.54
C ALA A 143 10.03 -13.36 -71.47
N ALA A 144 10.00 -14.68 -71.59
CA ALA A 144 9.34 -15.58 -70.67
C ALA A 144 9.86 -15.36 -69.23
N SER A 145 9.01 -15.70 -68.26
CA SER A 145 9.27 -15.81 -66.81
C SER A 145 10.57 -16.54 -66.41
N SER A 146 11.27 -17.15 -67.36
CA SER A 146 12.51 -17.91 -67.20
C SER A 146 13.73 -17.08 -66.81
N ASP A 147 13.73 -15.77 -67.05
CA ASP A 147 14.92 -14.92 -66.77
C ASP A 147 14.96 -14.36 -65.34
N ARG A 148 13.88 -14.54 -64.55
CA ARG A 148 13.74 -14.04 -63.17
C ARG A 148 14.81 -14.59 -62.20
N LEU A 149 15.35 -15.77 -62.49
CA LEU A 149 16.25 -16.51 -61.59
C LEU A 149 17.69 -16.60 -62.11
N LEU A 150 18.03 -15.81 -63.13
CA LEU A 150 19.37 -15.78 -63.71
C LEU A 150 20.06 -14.45 -63.37
N ALA A 151 21.22 -14.55 -62.72
CA ALA A 151 22.10 -13.40 -62.50
C ALA A 151 23.08 -13.23 -63.68
N ASP A 152 23.56 -14.35 -64.24
CA ASP A 152 24.38 -14.45 -65.45
C ASP A 152 23.97 -15.70 -66.24
N HIS A 153 24.05 -15.67 -67.57
CA HIS A 153 23.63 -16.76 -68.46
C HIS A 153 24.41 -18.07 -68.22
N ALA A 154 25.59 -17.99 -67.60
CA ALA A 154 26.44 -19.13 -67.25
C ALA A 154 26.46 -19.47 -65.75
N SER A 155 26.13 -18.53 -64.87
CA SER A 155 26.12 -18.72 -63.42
C SER A 155 24.87 -18.12 -62.81
N GLY A 156 23.97 -18.97 -62.31
CA GLY A 156 22.83 -18.50 -61.52
C GLY A 156 23.25 -17.76 -60.24
N TYR A 157 22.29 -17.33 -59.43
CA TYR A 157 22.58 -16.66 -58.16
C TYR A 157 23.44 -17.53 -57.24
N GLN A 158 24.58 -17.00 -56.80
CA GLN A 158 25.37 -17.59 -55.72
C GLN A 158 24.67 -17.34 -54.38
N PRO A 159 24.75 -18.25 -53.38
CA PRO A 159 24.06 -18.09 -52.10
C PRO A 159 24.35 -16.77 -51.37
N GLY A 160 25.55 -16.20 -51.56
CA GLY A 160 25.94 -14.91 -50.98
C GLY A 160 25.42 -13.68 -51.73
N HIS A 161 24.86 -13.83 -52.93
CA HIS A 161 24.29 -12.74 -53.72
C HIS A 161 22.77 -12.62 -53.59
N ILE A 162 22.12 -13.61 -52.95
CA ILE A 162 20.65 -13.62 -52.78
C ILE A 162 20.22 -12.72 -51.62
N LEU A 163 21.09 -12.47 -50.65
CA LEU A 163 20.81 -11.66 -49.46
C LEU A 163 21.84 -10.54 -49.31
N ASN A 164 21.41 -9.41 -48.74
CA ASN A 164 22.25 -8.23 -48.51
C ASN A 164 23.30 -8.40 -47.39
N LEU A 165 23.13 -9.34 -46.46
CA LEU A 165 23.96 -9.47 -45.25
C LEU A 165 24.50 -10.89 -45.03
N ASP A 166 25.68 -10.98 -44.41
CA ASP A 166 26.24 -12.25 -43.95
C ASP A 166 25.58 -12.74 -42.65
N LEU A 167 24.70 -13.75 -42.83
CA LEU A 167 23.98 -14.42 -41.75
C LEU A 167 24.90 -15.18 -40.78
N ARG A 168 26.03 -15.73 -41.25
CA ARG A 168 26.82 -16.69 -40.46
C ARG A 168 27.87 -16.00 -39.58
N GLY A 169 28.59 -15.03 -40.12
CA GLY A 169 29.66 -14.36 -39.41
C GLY A 169 29.14 -13.21 -38.55
N LYS A 170 28.51 -12.22 -39.20
CA LYS A 170 28.14 -10.96 -38.56
C LYS A 170 26.89 -11.10 -37.68
N ILE A 171 25.77 -11.49 -38.28
CA ILE A 171 24.46 -11.50 -37.62
C ILE A 171 24.43 -12.50 -36.45
N ARG A 172 24.90 -13.74 -36.67
CA ARG A 172 24.95 -14.78 -35.61
C ARG A 172 25.80 -14.36 -34.41
N LYS A 173 26.96 -13.74 -34.65
CA LYS A 173 27.85 -13.29 -33.57
C LYS A 173 27.20 -12.18 -32.75
N SER A 174 26.55 -11.22 -33.42
CA SER A 174 25.82 -10.13 -32.76
C SER A 174 24.66 -10.66 -31.90
N PHE A 175 23.88 -11.64 -32.39
CA PHE A 175 22.84 -12.27 -31.58
C PHE A 175 23.36 -13.06 -30.38
N LEU A 176 24.47 -13.78 -30.53
CA LEU A 176 25.09 -14.49 -29.40
C LEU A 176 25.57 -13.51 -28.33
N SER A 177 26.16 -12.38 -28.74
CA SER A 177 26.54 -11.31 -27.83
C SER A 177 25.33 -10.70 -27.13
N LEU A 178 24.26 -10.39 -27.88
CA LEU A 178 23.03 -9.81 -27.32
C LEU A 178 22.36 -10.79 -26.34
N ARG A 179 22.32 -12.08 -26.68
CA ARG A 179 21.78 -13.12 -25.79
C ARG A 179 22.57 -13.20 -24.48
N LYS A 180 23.89 -13.12 -24.55
CA LYS A 180 24.75 -13.08 -23.35
C LYS A 180 24.45 -11.84 -22.53
N GLU A 181 24.41 -10.66 -23.15
CA GLU A 181 24.13 -9.39 -22.48
C GLU A 181 22.75 -9.38 -21.79
N ILE A 182 21.71 -9.90 -22.45
CA ILE A 182 20.37 -10.04 -21.86
C ILE A 182 20.38 -11.03 -20.70
N SER A 183 21.10 -12.15 -20.83
CA SER A 183 21.23 -13.12 -19.74
C SER A 183 21.94 -12.53 -18.52
N ASP A 184 23.01 -11.75 -18.74
CA ASP A 184 23.78 -11.09 -17.70
C ASP A 184 22.93 -10.00 -17.03
N ARG A 185 22.20 -9.17 -17.81
CA ARG A 185 21.23 -8.19 -17.27
C ARG A 185 20.15 -8.86 -16.43
N ARG A 186 19.61 -9.99 -16.88
CA ARG A 186 18.62 -10.75 -16.12
C ARG A 186 19.20 -11.29 -14.82
N SER A 187 20.42 -11.83 -14.83
CA SER A 187 21.08 -12.32 -13.62
C SER A 187 21.30 -11.18 -12.63
N ALA A 188 21.80 -10.04 -13.09
CA ALA A 188 22.02 -8.87 -12.23
C ALA A 188 20.71 -8.36 -11.60
N ALA A 189 19.62 -8.31 -12.37
CA ALA A 189 18.31 -7.93 -11.85
C ALA A 189 17.76 -8.93 -10.83
N MET A 190 18.01 -10.23 -11.02
CA MET A 190 17.63 -11.26 -10.04
C MET A 190 18.46 -11.15 -8.76
N ASP A 191 19.76 -10.87 -8.86
CA ASP A 191 20.64 -10.67 -7.71
C ASP A 191 20.24 -9.42 -6.92
N GLU A 192 19.84 -8.34 -7.59
CA GLU A 192 19.29 -7.13 -6.97
C GLU A 192 17.95 -7.42 -6.27
N MET A 193 17.04 -8.11 -6.95
CA MET A 193 15.77 -8.56 -6.36
C MET A 193 15.98 -9.43 -5.11
N MET A 194 16.98 -10.31 -5.12
CA MET A 194 17.31 -11.14 -3.96
C MET A 194 17.81 -10.29 -2.79
N LYS A 195 18.69 -9.31 -3.04
CA LYS A 195 19.16 -8.37 -2.00
C LYS A 195 18.04 -7.53 -1.41
N ASP A 196 17.15 -7.03 -2.25
CA ASP A 196 15.98 -6.26 -1.80
C ASP A 196 15.04 -7.14 -0.96
N HIS A 197 14.89 -8.41 -1.34
CA HIS A 197 14.10 -9.37 -0.56
C HIS A 197 14.72 -9.63 0.83
N ASP A 198 16.03 -9.87 0.88
CA ASP A 198 16.76 -10.07 2.14
C ASP A 198 16.66 -8.82 3.05
N LEU A 199 16.76 -7.62 2.47
CA LEU A 199 16.58 -6.36 3.20
C LEU A 199 15.16 -6.22 3.74
N LEU A 200 14.13 -6.54 2.94
CA LEU A 200 12.74 -6.49 3.37
C LEU A 200 12.48 -7.46 4.52
N ASP A 201 13.05 -8.65 4.48
CA ASP A 201 12.89 -9.64 5.55
C ASP A 201 13.61 -9.20 6.83
N GLY A 202 14.80 -8.61 6.72
CA GLY A 202 15.47 -7.99 7.87
C GLY A 202 14.68 -6.81 8.47
N ILE A 203 14.02 -5.99 7.64
CA ILE A 203 13.14 -4.90 8.13
C ILE A 203 11.88 -5.47 8.80
N LYS A 204 11.28 -6.54 8.26
CA LYS A 204 10.12 -7.19 8.87
C LYS A 204 10.47 -7.75 10.25
N GLU A 205 11.60 -8.46 10.38
CA GLU A 205 12.08 -8.97 11.67
C GLU A 205 12.27 -7.83 12.68
N ALA A 206 12.93 -6.73 12.26
CA ALA A 206 13.09 -5.56 13.13
C ALA A 206 11.76 -4.90 13.54
N ILE A 207 10.74 -4.91 12.67
CA ILE A 207 9.40 -4.43 13.00
C ILE A 207 8.71 -5.36 14.01
N GLU A 208 8.85 -6.68 13.84
CA GLU A 208 8.31 -7.67 14.78
C GLU A 208 8.95 -7.56 16.16
N ASP A 209 10.27 -7.39 16.25
CA ASP A 209 10.99 -7.14 17.49
C ASP A 209 10.49 -5.87 18.19
N ARG A 210 10.34 -4.77 17.43
CA ARG A 210 9.83 -3.51 17.96
C ARG A 210 8.38 -3.64 18.44
N ARG A 211 7.55 -4.40 17.72
CA ARG A 211 6.17 -4.67 18.11
C ARG A 211 6.11 -5.48 19.41
N SER A 212 6.92 -6.53 19.53
CA SER A 212 7.03 -7.31 20.77
C SER A 212 7.47 -6.43 21.95
N ALA A 213 8.43 -5.54 21.74
CA ALA A 213 8.87 -4.58 22.76
C ALA A 213 7.76 -3.59 23.17
N VAL A 214 6.94 -3.12 22.22
CA VAL A 214 5.77 -2.27 22.50
C VAL A 214 4.70 -3.04 23.29
N GLU A 215 4.43 -4.29 22.94
CA GLU A 215 3.50 -5.14 23.67
C GLU A 215 3.97 -5.38 25.11
N ALA A 216 5.27 -5.66 25.31
CA ALA A 216 5.86 -5.78 26.64
C ALA A 216 5.76 -4.48 27.46
N LEU A 217 5.97 -3.32 26.83
CA LEU A 217 5.83 -2.02 27.48
C LEU A 217 4.37 -1.75 27.87
N ASN A 218 3.41 -2.07 26.99
CA ASN A 218 1.98 -1.94 27.27
C ASN A 218 1.55 -2.81 28.46
N HIS A 219 2.05 -4.04 28.57
CA HIS A 219 1.81 -4.87 29.74
C HIS A 219 2.34 -4.24 31.03
N ARG A 220 3.53 -3.62 30.99
CA ARG A 220 4.09 -2.90 32.15
C ARG A 220 3.29 -1.66 32.52
N VAL A 221 2.85 -0.88 31.52
CA VAL A 221 2.01 0.31 31.74
C VAL A 221 0.70 -0.10 32.39
N ARG A 222 0.02 -1.12 31.85
CA ARG A 222 -1.23 -1.62 32.40
C ARG A 222 -1.08 -2.12 33.83
N ALA A 223 -0.01 -2.86 34.13
CA ALA A 223 0.29 -3.29 35.49
C ALA A 223 0.50 -2.09 36.44
N ALA A 224 1.20 -1.05 35.98
CA ALA A 224 1.40 0.17 36.76
C ALA A 224 0.10 0.97 36.97
N GLU A 225 -0.78 1.02 35.96
CA GLU A 225 -2.12 1.63 36.06
C GLU A 225 -3.00 0.90 37.07
N GLU A 226 -3.00 -0.43 37.06
CA GLU A 226 -3.75 -1.25 38.02
C GLU A 226 -3.24 -1.03 39.46
N GLU A 227 -1.93 -0.95 39.67
CA GLU A 227 -1.36 -0.61 40.98
C GLU A 227 -1.67 0.83 41.40
N TYR A 228 -1.64 1.78 40.46
CA TYR A 228 -2.01 3.16 40.73
C TYR A 228 -3.49 3.30 41.15
N GLU A 229 -4.43 2.66 40.44
CA GLU A 229 -5.84 2.71 40.82
C GLU A 229 -6.08 2.02 42.18
N LYS A 230 -5.42 0.88 42.47
CA LYS A 230 -5.49 0.27 43.82
C LYS A 230 -4.99 1.22 44.91
N THR A 231 -3.84 1.85 44.72
CA THR A 231 -3.28 2.78 45.72
C THR A 231 -4.14 4.02 45.89
N LYS A 232 -4.72 4.53 44.81
CA LYS A 232 -5.67 5.64 44.82
C LYS A 232 -6.96 5.28 45.57
N GLU A 233 -7.55 4.11 45.30
CA GLU A 233 -8.73 3.61 46.03
C GLU A 233 -8.45 3.41 47.52
N ILE A 234 -7.29 2.84 47.88
CA ILE A 234 -6.88 2.70 49.29
C ILE A 234 -6.72 4.09 49.92
N THR A 235 -6.07 5.03 49.23
CA THR A 235 -5.82 6.37 49.75
C THR A 235 -7.13 7.15 49.92
N THR A 236 -8.06 7.06 48.97
CA THR A 236 -9.37 7.73 49.09
C THR A 236 -10.21 7.12 50.21
N ALA A 237 -10.22 5.78 50.34
CA ALA A 237 -10.88 5.11 51.45
C ALA A 237 -10.28 5.50 52.82
N GLN A 238 -8.95 5.57 52.92
CA GLN A 238 -8.26 6.04 54.13
C GLN A 238 -8.60 7.49 54.47
N LYS A 239 -8.64 8.39 53.47
CA LYS A 239 -9.04 9.78 53.67
C LYS A 239 -10.48 9.89 54.19
N LEU A 240 -11.42 9.19 53.56
CA LEU A 240 -12.82 9.17 54.02
C LEU A 240 -12.95 8.62 55.44
N ALA A 241 -12.18 7.58 55.80
CA ALA A 241 -12.15 7.05 57.15
C ALA A 241 -11.57 8.03 58.17
N SER A 242 -10.47 8.74 57.82
CA SER A 242 -9.91 9.77 58.70
C SER A 242 -10.84 10.96 58.86
N ASP A 243 -11.50 11.40 57.78
CA ASP A 243 -12.45 12.52 57.81
C ASP A 243 -13.66 12.17 58.70
N ALA A 244 -14.19 10.94 58.60
CA ALA A 244 -15.25 10.46 59.48
C ALA A 244 -14.80 10.40 60.96
N GLN A 245 -13.54 10.04 61.23
CA GLN A 245 -12.99 10.07 62.59
C GLN A 245 -12.84 11.49 63.10
N ILE A 246 -12.39 12.43 62.26
CA ILE A 246 -12.31 13.86 62.58
C ILE A 246 -13.69 14.39 62.93
N GLU A 247 -14.71 14.13 62.10
CA GLU A 247 -16.09 14.56 62.38
C GLU A 247 -16.61 14.02 63.72
N LYS A 248 -16.31 12.75 64.04
CA LYS A 248 -16.66 12.16 65.34
C LYS A 248 -15.97 12.89 66.49
N MET A 249 -14.67 13.15 66.38
CA MET A 249 -13.92 13.89 67.41
C MET A 249 -14.42 15.34 67.56
N GLU A 250 -14.75 16.02 66.46
CA GLU A 250 -15.34 17.36 66.49
C GLU A 250 -16.71 17.38 67.18
N LYS A 251 -17.53 16.35 66.95
CA LYS A 251 -18.81 16.17 67.64
C LYS A 251 -18.65 15.89 69.14
N GLU A 252 -17.65 15.11 69.52
CA GLU A 252 -17.32 14.88 70.94
C GLU A 252 -16.77 16.15 71.60
N LEU A 253 -15.90 16.90 70.93
CA LEU A 253 -15.38 18.19 71.40
C LEU A 253 -16.49 19.22 71.58
N SER A 254 -17.41 19.34 70.62
CA SER A 254 -18.55 20.25 70.75
C SER A 254 -19.48 19.85 71.90
N ARG A 255 -19.73 18.54 72.10
CA ARG A 255 -20.48 18.04 73.25
C ARG A 255 -19.77 18.33 74.58
N MET A 256 -18.46 18.13 74.67
CA MET A 256 -17.69 18.45 75.88
C MET A 256 -17.69 19.95 76.16
N ARG A 257 -17.57 20.80 75.14
CA ARG A 257 -17.68 22.26 75.28
C ARG A 257 -19.05 22.69 75.81
N ALA A 258 -20.13 22.12 75.27
CA ALA A 258 -21.48 22.38 75.77
C ALA A 258 -21.63 21.94 77.23
N GLY A 259 -21.21 20.71 77.56
CA GLY A 259 -21.27 20.20 78.93
C GLY A 259 -20.43 21.01 79.93
N LEU A 260 -19.26 21.50 79.52
CA LEU A 260 -18.46 22.41 80.35
C LEU A 260 -19.17 23.75 80.55
N SER A 261 -19.73 24.35 79.50
CA SER A 261 -20.50 25.59 79.60
C SER A 261 -21.70 25.44 80.56
N ASP A 262 -22.44 24.34 80.46
CA ASP A 262 -23.57 24.04 81.36
C ASP A 262 -23.07 23.86 82.80
N SER A 263 -21.96 23.14 83.01
CA SER A 263 -21.37 22.96 84.34
C SER A 263 -20.90 24.27 84.97
N VAL A 264 -20.35 25.18 84.18
CA VAL A 264 -19.95 26.52 84.62
C VAL A 264 -21.18 27.33 85.01
N GLN A 265 -22.25 27.33 84.21
CA GLN A 265 -23.50 28.01 84.58
C GLN A 265 -24.09 27.49 85.90
N VAL A 266 -24.07 26.17 86.12
CA VAL A 266 -24.55 25.59 87.39
C VAL A 266 -23.67 26.01 88.57
N LEU A 267 -22.35 26.09 88.38
CA LEU A 267 -21.43 26.56 89.42
C LEU A 267 -21.61 28.05 89.71
N GLU A 268 -21.75 28.89 88.69
CA GLU A 268 -22.04 30.33 88.83
C GLU A 268 -23.37 30.54 89.57
N GLN A 269 -24.42 29.79 89.21
CA GLN A 269 -25.71 29.87 89.90
C GLN A 269 -25.60 29.45 91.38
N ARG A 270 -24.80 28.42 91.67
CA ARG A 270 -24.53 27.98 93.05
C ARG A 270 -23.75 29.02 93.83
N GLU A 271 -22.74 29.64 93.22
CA GLU A 271 -21.96 30.73 93.81
C GLU A 271 -22.88 31.90 94.18
N ILE A 272 -23.73 32.36 93.25
CA ILE A 272 -24.70 33.43 93.51
C ILE A 272 -25.61 33.08 94.70
N ASN A 273 -26.14 31.85 94.74
CA ASN A 273 -26.99 31.41 95.86
C ASN A 273 -26.25 31.42 97.20
N THR A 274 -25.04 30.88 97.25
CA THR A 274 -24.22 30.88 98.47
C THR A 274 -23.82 32.29 98.90
N THR A 275 -23.55 33.20 97.95
CA THR A 275 -23.29 34.62 98.24
C THR A 275 -24.51 35.29 98.85
N ILE A 276 -25.72 35.05 98.31
CA ILE A 276 -26.96 35.57 98.90
C ILE A 276 -27.18 35.02 100.32
N GLU A 277 -26.95 33.73 100.55
CA GLU A 277 -27.04 33.12 101.89
C GLU A 277 -26.03 33.75 102.87
N TYR A 278 -24.80 33.98 102.41
CA TYR A 278 -23.77 34.66 103.18
C TYR A 278 -24.18 36.09 103.54
N GLU A 279 -24.64 36.88 102.57
CA GLU A 279 -25.14 38.25 102.79
C GLU A 279 -26.30 38.27 103.80
N GLN A 280 -27.26 37.34 103.69
CA GLN A 280 -28.35 37.23 104.65
C GLN A 280 -27.85 36.89 106.07
N LEU A 281 -26.87 36.00 106.20
CA LEU A 281 -26.26 35.67 107.48
C LEU A 281 -25.51 36.87 108.08
N VAL A 282 -24.79 37.63 107.25
CA VAL A 282 -24.10 38.86 107.69
C VAL A 282 -25.11 39.90 108.16
N LEU A 283 -26.20 40.11 107.43
CA LEU A 283 -27.28 41.02 107.85
C LEU A 283 -27.90 40.57 109.19
N ARG A 284 -28.20 39.28 109.36
CA ARG A 284 -28.71 38.74 110.64
C ARG A 284 -27.72 38.90 111.78
N ALA A 285 -26.43 38.64 111.54
CA ALA A 285 -25.38 38.81 112.55
C ALA A 285 -25.21 40.28 112.95
N ASN A 286 -25.28 41.21 112.01
CA ASN A 286 -25.24 42.64 112.28
C ASN A 286 -26.49 43.09 113.05
N ALA A 287 -27.69 42.61 112.69
CA ALA A 287 -28.92 42.92 113.42
C ALA A 287 -28.87 42.42 114.87
N LEU A 288 -28.40 41.18 115.10
CA LEU A 288 -28.20 40.63 116.44
C LEU A 288 -27.15 41.42 117.23
N ARG A 289 -26.06 41.85 116.58
CA ARG A 289 -25.05 42.70 117.21
C ARG A 289 -25.64 44.02 117.67
N GLU A 290 -26.47 44.66 116.84
CA GLU A 290 -27.14 45.91 117.18
C GLU A 290 -28.15 45.75 118.33
N GLU A 291 -28.88 44.63 118.35
CA GLU A 291 -29.79 44.27 119.44
C GLU A 291 -29.04 44.13 120.77
N LEU A 292 -27.93 43.38 120.78
CA LEU A 292 -27.08 43.22 121.96
C LEU A 292 -26.45 44.55 122.40
N HIS A 293 -25.99 45.39 121.47
CA HIS A 293 -25.50 46.73 121.81
C HIS A 293 -26.61 47.58 122.46
N THR A 294 -27.83 47.55 121.91
CA THR A 294 -28.97 48.25 122.48
C THR A 294 -29.32 47.74 123.90
N GLU A 295 -29.24 46.42 124.13
CA GLU A 295 -29.47 45.83 125.45
C GLU A 295 -28.37 46.21 126.46
N ILE A 296 -27.11 46.18 126.03
CA ILE A 296 -25.97 46.65 126.84
C ILE A 296 -26.14 48.13 127.20
N ASP A 297 -26.56 48.97 126.26
CA ASP A 297 -26.81 50.40 126.51
C ASP A 297 -27.94 50.61 127.51
N ARG A 298 -29.01 49.80 127.45
CA ARG A 298 -30.08 49.83 128.48
C ARG A 298 -29.56 49.42 129.85
N MET A 299 -28.85 48.30 129.95
CA MET A 299 -28.27 47.84 131.21
C MET A 299 -27.29 48.87 131.80
N LEU A 300 -26.43 49.47 130.97
CA LEU A 300 -25.56 50.56 131.38
C LEU A 300 -26.36 51.76 131.90
N ASN A 301 -27.43 52.15 131.22
CA ASN A 301 -28.30 53.25 131.67
C ASN A 301 -28.94 52.95 133.03
N ASP A 302 -29.40 51.72 133.24
CA ASP A 302 -29.99 51.29 134.52
C ASP A 302 -28.93 51.26 135.64
N VAL A 303 -27.72 50.78 135.37
CA VAL A 303 -26.59 50.83 136.32
C VAL A 303 -26.19 52.27 136.64
N ILE A 304 -26.17 53.17 135.64
CA ILE A 304 -25.89 54.59 135.85
C ILE A 304 -26.98 55.24 136.71
N LYS A 305 -28.27 54.98 136.42
CA LYS A 305 -29.39 55.46 137.24
C LYS A 305 -29.32 54.93 138.67
N PHE A 306 -29.04 53.64 138.84
CA PHE A 306 -28.86 53.03 140.16
C PHE A 306 -27.69 53.69 140.90
N LYS A 307 -26.55 53.90 140.23
CA LYS A 307 -25.40 54.61 140.80
C LYS A 307 -25.79 56.03 141.24
N ILE A 308 -26.46 56.80 140.39
CA ILE A 308 -26.94 58.16 140.72
C ILE A 308 -27.90 58.12 141.93
N HIS A 309 -28.79 57.12 142.00
CA HIS A 309 -29.70 56.97 143.12
C HIS A 309 -28.97 56.65 144.44
N VAL A 310 -27.99 55.74 144.42
CA VAL A 310 -27.17 55.43 145.61
C VAL A 310 -26.32 56.63 146.02
N GLN A 311 -25.71 57.34 145.06
CA GLN A 311 -24.98 58.58 145.33
C GLN A 311 -25.89 59.62 145.98
N LYS A 312 -27.10 59.83 145.44
CA LYS A 312 -28.07 60.72 146.05
C LYS A 312 -28.48 60.28 147.47
N ASN A 313 -28.74 58.99 147.68
CA ASN A 313 -29.08 58.49 149.02
C ASN A 313 -27.91 58.64 150.02
N LEU A 314 -26.66 58.54 149.54
CA LEU A 314 -25.46 58.80 150.35
C LEU A 314 -25.32 60.29 150.67
N ASP A 315 -25.50 61.18 149.69
CA ASP A 315 -25.52 62.63 149.89
C ASP A 315 -26.64 63.01 150.88
N ASP A 316 -27.83 62.42 150.75
CA ASP A 316 -28.95 62.62 151.67
C ASP A 316 -28.62 62.09 153.08
N TYR A 317 -27.89 60.96 153.20
CA TYR A 317 -27.42 60.43 154.50
C TYR A 317 -26.30 61.30 155.11
N GLU A 318 -25.38 61.81 154.30
CA GLU A 318 -24.35 62.75 154.74
C GLU A 318 -25.00 64.04 155.25
N GLY A 319 -26.02 64.54 154.55
CA GLY A 319 -26.88 65.63 155.01
C GLY A 319 -27.56 65.31 156.34
N PHE A 320 -28.18 64.12 156.47
CA PHE A 320 -28.81 63.70 157.72
C PHE A 320 -27.82 63.61 158.90
N VAL A 321 -26.62 63.06 158.68
CA VAL A 321 -25.57 62.98 159.72
C VAL A 321 -25.05 64.38 160.08
N ALA A 322 -24.93 65.29 159.11
CA ALA A 322 -24.58 66.69 159.37
C ALA A 322 -25.65 67.37 160.24
N ASP A 323 -26.94 67.16 159.94
CA ASP A 323 -28.07 67.71 160.70
C ASP A 323 -28.15 67.12 162.13
N GLU A 324 -27.85 65.83 162.32
CA GLU A 324 -27.85 65.16 163.63
C GLU A 324 -26.65 65.61 164.51
N LEU A 325 -25.48 65.84 163.89
CA LEU A 325 -24.30 66.40 164.56
C LEU A 325 -24.56 67.84 165.03
N GLU A 326 -25.27 68.64 164.24
CA GLU A 326 -25.67 70.00 164.62
C GLU A 326 -26.67 70.00 165.78
N LYS A 327 -27.50 68.96 165.90
CA LYS A 327 -28.42 68.75 167.03
C LYS A 327 -27.72 68.32 168.32
N GLU A 328 -26.76 67.40 168.26
CA GLU A 328 -26.06 66.92 169.48
C GLU A 328 -25.06 67.94 170.06
N LEU A 329 -24.55 68.90 169.27
CA LEU A 329 -23.75 70.02 169.78
C LEU A 329 -24.58 71.19 170.34
N GLY A 330 -25.91 71.17 170.19
CA GLY A 330 -26.78 72.31 170.50
C GLY A 330 -27.48 72.31 171.87
N SER A 331 -27.45 71.20 172.64
CA SER A 331 -28.26 71.11 173.87
C SER A 331 -27.72 70.15 174.94
N GLU A 332 -26.59 70.47 175.59
CA GLU A 332 -26.31 70.24 177.03
C GLU A 332 -24.84 70.63 177.38
N GLU A 333 -24.57 71.93 177.59
CA GLU A 333 -23.66 72.42 178.64
C GLU A 333 -23.82 73.95 178.85
N MET A 334 -24.41 74.31 180.00
CA MET A 334 -24.31 75.62 180.62
C MET A 334 -23.53 75.44 181.93
N GLY A 335 -22.47 76.23 182.14
CA GLY A 335 -21.63 76.26 183.36
C GLY A 335 -20.25 75.65 183.10
N GLU A 336 -19.11 76.21 183.52
CA GLU A 336 -18.82 77.22 184.51
C GLU A 336 -17.33 77.60 184.35
N ASP A 337 -17.04 78.88 184.56
CA ASP A 337 -15.78 79.43 185.06
C ASP A 337 -14.51 79.71 184.20
N THR A 338 -14.04 80.94 184.46
CA THR A 338 -12.69 81.53 184.29
C THR A 338 -12.25 82.13 182.93
N ARG A 339 -12.33 83.48 182.89
CA ARG A 339 -11.43 84.41 182.18
C ARG A 339 -9.96 84.21 182.66
N PRO A 340 -8.89 84.86 182.11
CA PRO A 340 -8.83 85.95 181.10
C PRO A 340 -7.63 85.90 180.09
N VAL A 341 -7.56 86.95 179.24
CA VAL A 341 -6.38 87.55 178.55
C VAL A 341 -5.80 86.79 177.34
N ASP A 342 -5.41 87.36 176.19
CA ASP A 342 -5.60 88.65 175.49
C ASP A 342 -4.75 88.54 174.21
N MET A 343 -5.35 88.85 173.05
CA MET A 343 -4.82 89.38 171.78
C MET A 343 -5.82 89.13 170.66
#